data_AF-A0A837CRK9-F1
#
_entry.id   AF-A0A837CRK9-F1
#
_cell.length_a   1.000
_cell.length_b   1.000
_cell.length_c   1.000
_cell.angle_alpha   90.00
_cell.angle_beta   90.00
_cell.angle_gamma   90.00
#
_symmetry.space_group_name_H-M   'P 1'
#
loop_
_entity.id
_entity.type
_entity.pdbx_description
1 polymer ?
#
loop_
_entity_poly.entity_id
_entity_poly.type
_entity_poly.pdbx_seq_one_letter_code
_entity_poly.pdbx_strand_id
1 'polypeptide(L)'
;MKGHLVDAALAYAARDLFVFEARYKRSKNGKWSKQGRWSGKKTNGRNWGMTKDPTEIRKLWGKYPDDPLGIPTGSVNGIFVLDIDTITVDGHKYDGFAALRALERKYGRLPPTLMAQSPTGSVHYYFRLPPGMRIKNSASEIVIDGDTRALGIDVRGEGGMVIAPPSKHPRGGQYRWLNDLDVADAPPWLIEIVPKSNDVRQKSGVASLRVPAKPNVARILDPVLAAMMRADSGSGVSLLPEDNDFPNTERIKLACKAVPNRDLGWDDWNTVTMAIWHATGGSAEGLTILHAWSRKSAKYDAAETDDRWATITRCPPTKFNGMAKLVVLAKLADPEWERCNPRLKIWAALARLPFDVKNQFAVGSAVRAELGDAGADLFTDWGGSGWERCIDRPGHCGDHIYRLADEHDPTWWQLYRRMLDAGVQ
;
A
#
# COMPACT_ATOMS: atom_id res chain seq x y z
N MET A 1 -18.28 0.95 -34.59
CA MET A 1 -17.27 2.04 -34.64
C MET A 1 -15.94 1.45 -35.07
N LYS A 2 -15.68 1.37 -36.38
CA LYS A 2 -14.36 1.02 -36.94
C LYS A 2 -13.57 2.33 -37.12
N GLY A 3 -12.32 2.42 -36.66
CA GLY A 3 -11.44 3.58 -36.95
C GLY A 3 -10.76 4.26 -35.75
N HIS A 4 -11.30 4.14 -34.54
CA HIS A 4 -10.81 4.95 -33.40
C HIS A 4 -9.34 4.70 -33.01
N LEU A 5 -8.85 3.45 -33.13
CA LEU A 5 -7.47 3.12 -32.77
C LEU A 5 -6.45 3.50 -33.85
N VAL A 6 -6.83 3.49 -35.13
CA VAL A 6 -5.94 3.96 -36.20
C VAL A 6 -5.78 5.48 -36.12
N ASP A 7 -6.84 6.22 -35.81
CA ASP A 7 -6.76 7.67 -35.63
C ASP A 7 -5.89 8.03 -34.41
N ALA A 8 -6.04 7.28 -33.30
CA ALA A 8 -5.16 7.42 -32.15
C ALA A 8 -3.69 7.12 -32.50
N ALA A 9 -3.42 6.04 -33.25
CA ALA A 9 -2.07 5.70 -33.71
C ALA A 9 -1.44 6.79 -34.58
N LEU A 10 -2.22 7.37 -35.48
CA LEU A 10 -1.80 8.51 -36.29
C LEU A 10 -1.50 9.74 -35.42
N ALA A 11 -2.32 10.00 -34.40
CA ALA A 11 -2.11 11.11 -33.47
C ALA A 11 -0.86 10.94 -32.59
N TYR A 12 -0.49 9.70 -32.23
CA TYR A 12 0.78 9.43 -31.57
C TYR A 12 1.98 9.58 -32.52
N ALA A 13 1.86 9.06 -33.74
CA ALA A 13 2.91 9.19 -34.76
C ALA A 13 3.16 10.64 -35.18
N ALA A 14 2.12 11.47 -35.21
CA ALA A 14 2.23 12.92 -35.44
C ALA A 14 3.02 13.64 -34.33
N ARG A 15 3.13 13.04 -33.14
CA ARG A 15 4.00 13.50 -32.04
C ARG A 15 5.39 12.84 -32.07
N ASP A 16 5.79 12.35 -33.24
CA ASP A 16 7.04 11.65 -33.52
C ASP A 16 7.27 10.35 -32.71
N LEU A 17 6.19 9.73 -32.22
CA LEU A 17 6.29 8.46 -31.50
C LEU A 17 6.16 7.28 -32.45
N PHE A 18 7.11 6.35 -32.37
CA PHE A 18 6.90 5.00 -32.90
C PHE A 18 5.76 4.33 -32.13
N VAL A 19 4.84 3.72 -32.87
CA VAL A 19 3.72 2.92 -32.36
C VAL A 19 3.71 1.54 -33.00
N PHE A 20 3.01 0.58 -32.41
CA PHE A 20 2.80 -0.74 -33.02
C PHE A 20 1.45 -1.35 -32.66
N GLU A 21 0.95 -2.21 -33.55
CA GLU A 21 -0.24 -3.02 -33.30
C GLU A 21 0.10 -4.14 -32.31
N ALA A 22 -0.37 -4.02 -31.08
CA ALA A 22 -0.21 -5.01 -30.04
C ALA A 22 -1.36 -6.02 -30.08
N ARG A 23 -1.23 -7.10 -29.29
CA ARG A 23 -2.31 -8.05 -29.06
C ARG A 23 -2.21 -8.65 -27.68
N TYR A 24 -3.35 -9.04 -27.14
CA TYR A 24 -3.42 -9.85 -25.94
C TYR A 24 -3.40 -11.34 -26.29
N LYS A 25 -2.65 -12.12 -25.52
CA LYS A 25 -2.64 -13.58 -25.60
C LYS A 25 -3.04 -14.15 -24.25
N ARG A 26 -4.03 -15.04 -24.24
CA ARG A 26 -4.38 -15.82 -23.06
C ARG A 26 -3.55 -17.10 -23.03
N SER A 27 -2.85 -17.35 -21.93
CA SER A 27 -2.16 -18.62 -21.69
C SER A 27 -3.15 -19.72 -21.30
N LYS A 28 -2.68 -20.97 -21.28
CA LYS A 28 -3.48 -22.15 -20.90
C LYS A 28 -4.03 -22.05 -19.46
N ASN A 29 -3.27 -21.44 -18.55
CA ASN A 29 -3.70 -21.19 -17.16
C ASN A 29 -4.55 -19.91 -17.02
N GLY A 30 -5.10 -19.38 -18.12
CA GLY A 30 -6.03 -18.26 -18.10
C GLY A 30 -5.40 -16.86 -17.96
N LYS A 31 -4.08 -16.75 -17.77
CA LYS A 31 -3.37 -15.47 -17.62
C LYS A 31 -3.25 -14.73 -18.97
N TRP A 32 -3.54 -13.44 -18.95
CA TRP A 32 -3.36 -12.58 -20.13
C TRP A 32 -1.95 -11.99 -20.17
N SER A 33 -1.35 -11.92 -21.36
CA SER A 33 -0.12 -11.20 -21.63
C SER A 33 -0.25 -10.32 -22.87
N LYS A 34 0.48 -9.20 -22.88
CA LYS A 34 0.60 -8.28 -24.01
C LYS A 34 1.85 -8.60 -24.83
N GLN A 35 1.75 -8.49 -26.16
CA GLN A 35 2.87 -8.67 -27.09
C GLN A 35 2.60 -7.91 -28.40
N GLY A 36 3.62 -7.67 -29.21
CA GLY A 36 3.42 -7.23 -30.60
C GLY A 36 2.62 -8.26 -31.38
N ARG A 37 1.70 -7.80 -32.23
CA ARG A 37 1.01 -8.69 -33.16
C ARG A 37 1.98 -9.25 -34.20
N TRP A 38 2.82 -8.36 -34.69
CA TRP A 38 3.78 -8.65 -35.73
C TRP A 38 5.18 -8.77 -35.15
N SER A 39 6.04 -9.49 -35.86
CA SER A 39 7.48 -9.45 -35.60
C SER A 39 8.15 -8.57 -36.64
N GLY A 40 9.24 -7.89 -36.26
CA GLY A 40 10.03 -7.09 -37.20
C GLY A 40 10.50 -7.89 -38.41
N LYS A 41 10.93 -9.14 -38.18
CA LYS A 41 11.35 -10.06 -39.24
C LYS A 41 10.29 -10.30 -40.33
N LYS A 42 9.00 -10.18 -39.98
CA LYS A 42 7.87 -10.41 -40.91
C LYS A 42 7.25 -9.11 -41.43
N THR A 43 7.80 -7.97 -41.04
CA THR A 43 7.27 -6.65 -41.38
C THR A 43 8.40 -5.75 -41.89
N ASN A 44 8.74 -4.68 -41.17
CA ASN A 44 9.66 -3.63 -41.61
C ASN A 44 11.06 -3.73 -40.95
N GLY A 45 11.39 -4.88 -40.37
CA GLY A 45 12.67 -5.11 -39.67
C GLY A 45 12.74 -4.55 -38.26
N ARG A 46 11.80 -3.69 -37.83
CA ARG A 46 11.79 -3.07 -36.49
C ARG A 46 11.06 -3.94 -35.48
N ASN A 47 11.49 -3.94 -34.23
CA ASN A 47 10.83 -4.74 -33.18
C ASN A 47 9.31 -4.44 -33.14
N TRP A 48 8.51 -5.50 -33.01
CA TRP A 48 7.04 -5.48 -33.10
C TRP A 48 6.41 -4.90 -34.39
N GLY A 49 7.21 -4.62 -35.43
CA GLY A 49 6.73 -3.90 -36.61
C GLY A 49 6.42 -2.44 -36.32
N MET A 50 7.07 -1.84 -35.32
CA MET A 50 6.80 -0.46 -34.93
C MET A 50 7.05 0.52 -36.09
N THR A 51 6.25 1.58 -36.14
CA THR A 51 6.32 2.58 -37.20
C THR A 51 5.74 3.92 -36.76
N LYS A 52 6.10 4.98 -37.50
CA LYS A 52 5.48 6.30 -37.46
C LYS A 52 4.95 6.73 -38.83
N ASP A 53 5.08 5.88 -39.85
CA ASP A 53 4.55 6.15 -41.18
C ASP A 53 3.02 5.97 -41.18
N PRO A 54 2.24 7.02 -41.51
CA PRO A 54 0.79 6.93 -41.60
C PRO A 54 0.29 5.79 -42.51
N THR A 55 1.03 5.48 -43.57
CA THR A 55 0.64 4.43 -44.53
C THR A 55 0.79 3.05 -43.91
N GLU A 56 1.92 2.78 -43.25
CA GLU A 56 2.12 1.55 -42.47
C GLU A 56 1.09 1.42 -41.33
N ILE A 57 0.81 2.50 -40.59
CA ILE A 57 -0.19 2.50 -39.50
C ILE A 57 -1.57 2.10 -40.02
N ARG A 58 -2.06 2.72 -41.10
CA ARG A 58 -3.36 2.38 -41.69
C ARG A 58 -3.41 0.92 -42.16
N LYS A 59 -2.31 0.39 -42.69
CA LYS A 59 -2.21 -1.00 -43.12
C LYS A 59 -2.27 -1.99 -41.95
N LEU A 60 -1.59 -1.68 -40.83
CA LEU A 60 -1.59 -2.53 -39.64
C LEU A 60 -3.01 -2.72 -39.10
N TRP A 61 -3.67 -1.62 -38.71
CA TRP A 61 -5.03 -1.65 -38.15
C TRP A 61 -6.14 -1.92 -39.18
N GLY A 62 -5.84 -1.88 -40.48
CA GLY A 62 -6.80 -2.31 -41.51
C GLY A 62 -7.17 -3.78 -41.39
N LYS A 63 -6.25 -4.62 -40.89
CA LYS A 63 -6.49 -6.06 -40.71
C LYS A 63 -7.11 -6.41 -39.36
N TYR A 64 -6.69 -5.74 -38.28
CA TYR A 64 -7.21 -5.97 -36.94
C TYR A 64 -7.56 -4.63 -36.25
N PRO A 65 -8.70 -4.03 -36.62
CA PRO A 65 -9.02 -2.64 -36.25
C PRO A 65 -9.21 -2.41 -34.74
N ASP A 66 -9.46 -3.47 -33.97
CA ASP A 66 -9.70 -3.41 -32.53
C ASP A 66 -8.46 -3.81 -31.70
N ASP A 67 -7.34 -4.11 -32.34
CA ASP A 67 -6.13 -4.48 -31.62
C ASP A 67 -5.53 -3.29 -30.86
N PRO A 68 -5.05 -3.53 -29.63
CA PRO A 68 -4.56 -2.47 -28.79
C PRO A 68 -3.31 -1.81 -29.38
N LEU A 69 -3.17 -0.52 -29.07
CA LEU A 69 -2.06 0.33 -29.46
C LEU A 69 -0.92 0.20 -28.46
N GLY A 70 0.26 -0.19 -28.96
CA GLY A 70 1.49 -0.25 -28.20
C GLY A 70 2.39 0.96 -28.46
N ILE A 71 3.00 1.49 -27.41
CA ILE A 71 4.11 2.46 -27.49
C ILE A 71 5.37 1.76 -26.95
N PRO A 72 6.41 1.58 -27.77
CA PRO A 72 7.72 1.13 -27.31
C PRO A 72 8.33 2.16 -26.35
N THR A 73 8.98 1.68 -25.29
CA THR A 73 9.74 2.52 -24.36
C THR A 73 11.24 2.35 -24.57
N GLY A 74 12.02 3.23 -23.94
CA GLY A 74 13.46 3.33 -24.10
C GLY A 74 13.87 4.34 -25.16
N SER A 75 15.09 4.15 -25.66
CA SER A 75 15.77 5.07 -26.58
C SER A 75 14.99 5.36 -27.86
N VAL A 76 14.20 4.41 -28.35
CA VAL A 76 13.44 4.54 -29.60
C VAL A 76 12.41 5.68 -29.60
N ASN A 77 11.83 5.99 -28.44
CA ASN A 77 10.87 7.08 -28.25
C ASN A 77 11.36 8.10 -27.21
N GLY A 78 12.59 7.97 -26.72
CA GLY A 78 13.16 8.87 -25.71
C GLY A 78 12.37 8.94 -24.39
N ILE A 79 11.68 7.85 -24.00
CA ILE A 79 10.85 7.82 -22.79
C ILE A 79 11.08 6.54 -21.99
N PHE A 80 10.89 6.58 -20.68
CA PHE A 80 10.65 5.40 -19.85
C PHE A 80 9.42 5.62 -18.99
N VAL A 81 8.81 4.54 -18.50
CA VAL A 81 7.56 4.60 -17.73
C VAL A 81 7.72 3.87 -16.41
N LEU A 82 7.30 4.50 -15.31
CA LEU A 82 7.01 3.79 -14.07
C LEU A 82 5.57 3.29 -14.11
N ASP A 83 5.39 1.98 -14.06
CA ASP A 83 4.11 1.29 -14.07
C ASP A 83 3.80 0.83 -12.64
N ILE A 84 2.88 1.55 -11.99
CA ILE A 84 2.56 1.40 -10.58
C ILE A 84 1.33 0.51 -10.44
N ASP A 85 1.52 -0.71 -9.96
CA ASP A 85 0.44 -1.68 -9.83
C ASP A 85 -0.51 -1.36 -8.68
N THR A 86 -1.81 -1.48 -8.93
CA THR A 86 -2.84 -1.48 -7.89
C THR A 86 -3.14 -2.90 -7.46
N ILE A 87 -3.28 -3.15 -6.16
CA ILE A 87 -3.77 -4.44 -5.67
C ILE A 87 -5.20 -4.62 -6.16
N THR A 88 -5.40 -5.63 -7.02
CA THR A 88 -6.72 -6.01 -7.51
C THR A 88 -6.87 -7.50 -7.37
N VAL A 89 -8.11 -7.95 -7.19
CA VAL A 89 -8.46 -9.38 -7.06
C VAL A 89 -7.93 -10.21 -8.25
N ASP A 90 -7.74 -9.57 -9.41
CA ASP A 90 -7.46 -10.24 -10.69
C ASP A 90 -6.09 -9.92 -11.32
N GLY A 91 -5.01 -9.98 -10.53
CA GLY A 91 -3.70 -10.35 -11.10
C GLY A 91 -2.48 -9.54 -10.66
N HIS A 92 -2.66 -8.48 -9.88
CA HIS A 92 -1.55 -7.72 -9.32
C HIS A 92 -1.34 -8.08 -7.87
N LYS A 93 -0.13 -8.58 -7.59
CA LYS A 93 0.23 -9.17 -6.30
C LYS A 93 0.64 -8.12 -5.26
N TYR A 94 1.04 -6.94 -5.69
CA TYR A 94 1.72 -5.93 -4.88
C TYR A 94 0.99 -4.59 -4.99
N ASP A 95 0.93 -3.84 -3.89
CA ASP A 95 0.51 -2.44 -3.90
C ASP A 95 1.70 -1.53 -4.24
N GLY A 96 1.83 -1.22 -5.54
CA GLY A 96 2.87 -0.33 -6.04
C GLY A 96 2.72 1.11 -5.53
N PHE A 97 1.51 1.55 -5.18
CA PHE A 97 1.31 2.90 -4.64
C PHE A 97 1.87 3.03 -3.23
N ALA A 98 1.81 1.97 -2.41
CA ALA A 98 2.50 1.95 -1.13
C ALA A 98 4.02 2.05 -1.32
N ALA A 99 4.59 1.32 -2.29
CA ALA A 99 6.01 1.41 -2.62
C ALA A 99 6.39 2.81 -3.14
N LEU A 100 5.53 3.45 -3.96
CA LEU A 100 5.77 4.79 -4.47
C LEU A 100 5.77 5.82 -3.33
N ARG A 101 4.79 5.76 -2.42
CA ARG A 101 4.76 6.62 -1.22
C ARG A 101 6.00 6.42 -0.34
N ALA A 102 6.60 5.24 -0.30
CA ALA A 102 7.85 5.01 0.42
C ALA A 102 9.04 5.68 -0.28
N LEU A 103 9.14 5.58 -1.60
CA LEU A 103 10.15 6.28 -2.39
C LEU A 103 10.02 7.81 -2.27
N GLU A 104 8.80 8.34 -2.37
CA GLU A 104 8.55 9.78 -2.29
C GLU A 104 8.85 10.36 -0.90
N ARG A 105 8.62 9.59 0.18
CA ARG A 105 9.04 9.98 1.53
C ARG A 105 10.56 10.01 1.70
N LYS A 106 11.28 9.09 1.04
CA LYS A 106 12.75 8.99 1.15
C LYS A 106 13.47 10.03 0.30
N TYR A 107 13.00 10.26 -0.93
CA TYR A 107 13.74 11.03 -1.94
C TYR A 107 13.02 12.29 -2.42
N GLY A 108 11.77 12.50 -2.02
CA GLY A 108 10.91 13.58 -2.50
C GLY A 108 9.91 13.13 -3.57
N ARG A 109 8.85 13.91 -3.74
CA ARG A 109 7.72 13.59 -4.63
C ARG A 109 8.16 13.53 -6.10
N LEU A 110 7.48 12.69 -6.88
CA LEU A 110 7.60 12.77 -8.33
C LEU A 110 7.06 14.11 -8.83
N PRO A 111 7.70 14.74 -9.83
CA PRO A 111 7.12 15.93 -10.46
C PRO A 111 5.84 15.54 -11.21
N PRO A 112 4.88 16.47 -11.37
CA PRO A 112 3.75 16.26 -12.27
C PRO A 112 4.26 15.92 -13.68
N THR A 113 3.72 14.85 -14.27
CA THR A 113 4.08 14.38 -15.61
C THR A 113 2.86 13.76 -16.29
N LEU A 114 2.96 13.47 -17.58
CA LEU A 114 1.94 12.73 -18.32
C LEU A 114 1.65 11.38 -17.65
N MET A 115 0.37 11.10 -17.39
CA MET A 115 -0.08 9.89 -16.70
C MET A 115 -1.20 9.17 -17.44
N ALA A 116 -1.11 7.84 -17.51
CA ALA A 116 -2.20 6.99 -17.99
C ALA A 116 -2.62 5.98 -16.94
N GLN A 117 -3.89 5.58 -16.96
CA GLN A 117 -4.40 4.49 -16.15
C GLN A 117 -4.75 3.29 -17.01
N SER A 118 -4.34 2.11 -16.55
CA SER A 118 -4.73 0.83 -17.11
C SER A 118 -6.14 0.41 -16.66
N PRO A 119 -6.80 -0.53 -17.36
CA PRO A 119 -8.10 -1.06 -16.97
C PRO A 119 -8.14 -1.70 -15.57
N THR A 120 -7.00 -2.19 -15.07
CA THR A 120 -6.88 -2.79 -13.74
C THR A 120 -6.57 -1.77 -12.65
N GLY A 121 -6.47 -0.49 -12.98
CA GLY A 121 -6.19 0.58 -12.02
C GLY A 121 -4.72 0.99 -11.92
N SER A 122 -3.76 0.17 -12.42
CA SER A 122 -2.34 0.53 -12.45
C SER A 122 -2.13 1.87 -13.16
N VAL A 123 -1.22 2.70 -12.65
CA VAL A 123 -0.93 4.02 -13.21
C VAL A 123 0.48 4.07 -13.80
N HIS A 124 0.55 4.52 -15.04
CA HIS A 124 1.77 4.76 -15.79
C HIS A 124 2.19 6.23 -15.63
N TYR A 125 3.38 6.47 -15.07
CA TYR A 125 4.03 7.78 -15.05
C TYR A 125 5.09 7.82 -16.14
N TYR A 126 4.93 8.70 -17.12
CA TYR A 126 5.83 8.81 -18.26
C TYR A 126 6.94 9.80 -17.93
N PHE A 127 8.19 9.46 -18.22
CA PHE A 127 9.33 10.36 -18.03
C PHE A 127 10.21 10.38 -19.27
N ARG A 128 10.84 11.52 -19.53
CA ARG A 128 11.85 11.65 -20.57
C ARG A 128 13.05 10.80 -20.20
N LEU A 129 13.55 10.03 -21.16
CA LEU A 129 14.81 9.30 -21.03
C LEU A 129 15.96 10.30 -21.15
N PRO A 130 16.85 10.41 -20.15
CA PRO A 130 18.00 11.29 -20.26
C PRO A 130 18.87 10.94 -21.49
N PRO A 131 19.38 11.95 -22.24
CA PRO A 131 20.22 11.71 -23.41
C PRO A 131 21.40 10.79 -23.09
N GLY A 132 21.67 9.80 -23.96
CA GLY A 132 22.77 8.87 -23.81
C GLY A 132 22.58 7.77 -22.74
N MET A 133 21.47 7.77 -22.00
CA MET A 133 21.20 6.75 -20.97
C MET A 133 20.34 5.60 -21.51
N ARG A 134 20.56 4.39 -20.99
CA ARG A 134 19.70 3.22 -21.25
C ARG A 134 19.17 2.67 -19.92
N ILE A 135 17.90 2.93 -19.65
CA ILE A 135 17.18 2.37 -18.50
C ILE A 135 16.69 0.96 -18.88
N LYS A 136 16.96 -0.05 -18.05
CA LYS A 136 16.56 -1.44 -18.29
C LYS A 136 15.06 -1.61 -18.06
N ASN A 137 14.37 -2.32 -18.96
CA ASN A 137 13.04 -2.82 -18.66
C ASN A 137 13.09 -3.88 -17.54
N SER A 138 12.41 -3.62 -16.44
CA SER A 138 12.46 -4.45 -15.24
C SER A 138 11.11 -4.51 -14.53
N ALA A 139 10.94 -5.51 -13.66
CA ALA A 139 9.73 -5.69 -12.89
C ALA A 139 10.06 -5.81 -11.40
N SER A 140 9.62 -4.85 -10.59
CA SER A 140 9.88 -4.82 -9.15
C SER A 140 11.38 -4.95 -8.78
N GLU A 141 12.26 -4.34 -9.58
CA GLU A 141 13.73 -4.40 -9.38
C GLU A 141 14.33 -3.12 -8.78
N ILE A 142 13.55 -2.05 -8.60
CA ILE A 142 14.04 -0.84 -7.91
C ILE A 142 14.36 -1.21 -6.46
N VAL A 143 15.59 -0.90 -6.03
CA VAL A 143 16.05 -1.10 -4.66
C VAL A 143 15.86 0.19 -3.86
N ILE A 144 15.23 0.08 -2.69
CA ILE A 144 14.98 1.20 -1.78
C ILE A 144 16.12 1.34 -0.77
N ASP A 145 16.51 0.22 -0.14
CA ASP A 145 17.56 0.15 0.87
C ASP A 145 18.05 -1.29 1.07
N GLY A 146 19.37 -1.52 1.10
CA GLY A 146 19.96 -2.86 1.15
C GLY A 146 19.37 -3.79 0.10
N ASP A 147 18.74 -4.88 0.53
CA ASP A 147 18.05 -5.85 -0.34
C ASP A 147 16.54 -5.56 -0.54
N THR A 148 16.04 -4.45 0.00
CA THR A 148 14.61 -4.08 -0.04
C THR A 148 14.23 -3.54 -1.40
N ARG A 149 13.18 -4.11 -2.02
CA ARG A 149 12.69 -3.71 -3.35
C ARG A 149 11.34 -3.01 -3.30
N ALA A 150 11.15 -2.06 -4.22
CA ALA A 150 9.86 -1.42 -4.48
C ALA A 150 8.97 -2.37 -5.31
N LEU A 151 8.36 -3.34 -4.63
CA LEU A 151 7.47 -4.32 -5.25
C LEU A 151 6.20 -3.63 -5.79
N GLY A 152 5.72 -4.08 -6.96
CA GLY A 152 4.59 -3.45 -7.64
C GLY A 152 4.95 -2.16 -8.40
N ILE A 153 6.22 -1.80 -8.47
CA ILE A 153 6.72 -0.77 -9.38
C ILE A 153 7.55 -1.45 -10.47
N ASP A 154 7.00 -1.43 -11.68
CA ASP A 154 7.68 -1.90 -12.89
C ASP A 154 8.31 -0.71 -13.63
N VAL A 155 9.50 -0.91 -14.19
CA VAL A 155 10.15 0.07 -15.07
C VAL A 155 10.03 -0.41 -16.50
N ARG A 156 9.26 0.30 -17.32
CA ARG A 156 9.22 0.08 -18.77
C ARG A 156 10.29 0.96 -19.42
N GLY A 157 11.48 0.40 -19.52
CA GLY A 157 12.64 1.04 -20.15
C GLY A 157 12.91 0.48 -21.55
N GLU A 158 14.18 0.36 -21.88
CA GLU A 158 14.72 -0.18 -23.12
C GLU A 158 14.21 -1.59 -23.43
N GLY A 159 13.73 -1.77 -24.67
CA GLY A 159 13.11 -3.02 -25.11
C GLY A 159 11.74 -3.32 -24.46
N GLY A 160 11.23 -2.40 -23.64
CA GLY A 160 9.91 -2.45 -23.00
C GLY A 160 8.81 -1.83 -23.85
N MET A 161 7.57 -1.93 -23.35
CA MET A 161 6.41 -1.31 -23.97
C MET A 161 5.27 -1.04 -22.98
N VAL A 162 4.42 -0.09 -23.35
CA VAL A 162 3.13 0.15 -22.72
C VAL A 162 2.01 -0.02 -23.75
N ILE A 163 0.82 -0.37 -23.25
CA ILE A 163 -0.42 -0.24 -24.03
C ILE A 163 -0.93 1.17 -23.77
N ALA A 164 -1.22 1.91 -24.83
CA ALA A 164 -1.61 3.31 -24.73
C ALA A 164 -3.13 3.48 -24.78
N PRO A 165 -3.65 4.56 -24.19
CA PRO A 165 -5.01 5.02 -24.49
C PRO A 165 -5.22 5.18 -26.00
N PRO A 166 -6.41 4.94 -26.54
CA PRO A 166 -7.64 4.52 -25.89
C PRO A 166 -7.86 2.99 -25.99
N SER A 167 -6.80 2.18 -25.93
CA SER A 167 -6.89 0.72 -26.12
C SER A 167 -7.80 0.05 -25.09
N LYS A 168 -8.52 -1.00 -25.49
CA LYS A 168 -9.36 -1.82 -24.60
C LYS A 168 -8.65 -3.10 -24.18
N HIS A 169 -8.96 -3.60 -22.98
CA HIS A 169 -8.49 -4.89 -22.53
C HIS A 169 -9.58 -5.97 -22.73
N PRO A 170 -9.26 -7.22 -23.10
CA PRO A 170 -10.25 -8.27 -23.34
C PRO A 170 -11.12 -8.62 -22.14
N ARG A 171 -10.64 -8.36 -20.92
CA ARG A 171 -11.42 -8.51 -19.66
C ARG A 171 -12.42 -7.38 -19.39
N GLY A 172 -12.46 -6.36 -20.24
CA GLY A 172 -13.19 -5.14 -20.00
C GLY A 172 -12.31 -3.99 -19.52
N GLY A 173 -12.85 -2.78 -19.60
CA GLY A 173 -12.16 -1.53 -19.32
C GLY A 173 -11.25 -1.05 -20.46
N GLN A 174 -10.73 0.16 -20.30
CA GLN A 174 -9.98 0.89 -21.32
C GLN A 174 -8.82 1.65 -20.69
N TYR A 175 -7.68 1.71 -21.40
CA TYR A 175 -6.59 2.60 -21.04
C TYR A 175 -7.02 4.05 -21.28
N ARG A 176 -6.79 4.93 -20.30
CA ARG A 176 -7.17 6.35 -20.38
C ARG A 176 -6.05 7.26 -19.91
N TRP A 177 -5.91 8.42 -20.52
CA TRP A 177 -5.09 9.50 -19.98
C TRP A 177 -5.75 10.03 -18.70
N LEU A 178 -4.96 10.25 -17.65
CA LEU A 178 -5.41 10.84 -16.38
C LEU A 178 -5.25 12.37 -16.39
N ASN A 179 -4.38 12.89 -17.25
CA ASN A 179 -4.11 14.31 -17.43
C ASN A 179 -3.65 14.56 -18.88
N ASP A 180 -3.45 15.83 -19.22
CA ASP A 180 -2.93 16.29 -20.52
C ASP A 180 -1.62 17.09 -20.32
N LEU A 181 -0.76 16.59 -19.43
CA LEU A 181 0.55 17.19 -19.17
C LEU A 181 1.58 16.71 -20.20
N ASP A 182 2.64 17.50 -20.40
CA ASP A 182 3.81 17.03 -21.12
C ASP A 182 4.57 15.97 -20.31
N VAL A 183 5.36 15.17 -21.02
CA VAL A 183 6.32 14.24 -20.39
C VAL A 183 7.43 15.06 -19.72
N ALA A 184 7.52 14.96 -18.40
CA ALA A 184 8.52 15.65 -17.59
C ALA A 184 9.86 14.90 -17.56
N ASP A 185 10.92 15.61 -17.16
CA ASP A 185 12.17 14.98 -16.77
C ASP A 185 11.99 14.23 -15.44
N ALA A 186 12.60 13.06 -15.33
CA ALA A 186 12.63 12.33 -14.08
C ALA A 186 13.52 13.05 -13.06
N PRO A 187 13.16 13.04 -11.76
CA PRO A 187 14.02 13.61 -10.74
C PRO A 187 15.33 12.81 -10.64
N PRO A 188 16.46 13.45 -10.26
CA PRO A 188 17.77 12.80 -10.25
C PRO A 188 17.80 11.49 -9.44
N TRP A 189 17.15 11.47 -8.28
CA TRP A 189 17.06 10.29 -7.43
C TRP A 189 16.40 9.10 -8.13
N LEU A 190 15.41 9.36 -9.00
CA LEU A 190 14.72 8.29 -9.70
C LEU A 190 15.67 7.66 -10.74
N ILE A 191 16.42 8.49 -11.46
CA ILE A 191 17.45 8.06 -12.41
C ILE A 191 18.53 7.22 -11.71
N GLU A 192 18.86 7.54 -10.46
CA GLU A 192 19.84 6.79 -9.67
C GLU A 192 19.36 5.38 -9.32
N ILE A 193 18.10 5.22 -8.92
CA ILE A 193 17.60 3.93 -8.41
C ILE A 193 17.01 3.01 -9.48
N VAL A 194 16.66 3.53 -10.66
CA VAL A 194 16.14 2.68 -11.74
C VAL A 194 17.26 1.77 -12.29
N PRO A 195 16.97 0.49 -12.58
CA PRO A 195 17.95 -0.40 -13.16
C PRO A 195 18.45 0.12 -14.52
N LYS A 196 19.76 0.17 -14.71
CA LYS A 196 20.38 0.55 -15.99
C LYS A 196 20.76 -0.68 -16.80
N SER A 197 20.79 -0.55 -18.12
CA SER A 197 21.28 -1.58 -19.02
C SER A 197 22.79 -1.41 -19.22
N ASN A 198 23.60 -2.40 -18.85
CA ASN A 198 25.03 -2.40 -19.16
C ASN A 198 25.23 -2.82 -20.63
N ASP A 199 25.63 -1.90 -21.49
CA ASP A 199 26.18 -2.24 -22.81
C ASP A 199 27.70 -2.43 -22.71
N VAL A 200 28.11 -3.62 -22.27
CA VAL A 200 29.41 -4.17 -22.67
C VAL A 200 29.20 -5.64 -23.02
N ARG A 201 28.81 -5.91 -24.27
CA ARG A 201 29.18 -7.17 -24.92
C ARG A 201 30.66 -7.08 -25.30
N GLN A 202 31.55 -7.31 -24.34
CA GLN A 202 32.89 -7.81 -24.67
C GLN A 202 32.84 -9.33 -24.61
N LYS A 203 33.07 -9.95 -25.77
CA LYS A 203 33.47 -11.35 -25.85
C LYS A 203 34.87 -11.46 -25.25
N SER A 204 34.97 -11.89 -24.00
CA SER A 204 36.21 -12.44 -23.46
C SER A 204 35.88 -13.76 -22.79
N GLY A 205 36.31 -14.84 -23.45
CA GLY A 205 36.26 -16.17 -22.88
C GLY A 205 37.22 -16.25 -21.71
N VAL A 206 36.68 -16.40 -20.51
CA VAL A 206 37.37 -17.01 -19.37
C VAL A 206 36.33 -17.88 -18.68
N ALA A 207 36.60 -19.18 -18.63
CA ALA A 207 35.80 -20.14 -17.87
C ALA A 207 35.77 -19.69 -16.41
N SER A 208 34.57 -19.36 -15.91
CA SER A 208 34.32 -18.98 -14.53
C SER A 208 33.33 -19.97 -13.92
N LEU A 209 33.62 -20.34 -12.68
CA LEU A 209 33.18 -21.55 -11.98
C LEU A 209 31.66 -21.75 -11.91
N ARG A 210 31.25 -23.02 -12.02
CA ARG A 210 29.90 -23.49 -11.72
C ARG A 210 29.54 -23.18 -10.27
N VAL A 211 28.49 -22.40 -10.07
CA VAL A 211 27.71 -22.34 -8.81
C VAL A 211 26.44 -23.17 -9.01
N PRO A 212 26.05 -24.03 -8.06
CA PRO A 212 24.92 -24.94 -8.24
C PRO A 212 23.57 -24.21 -8.23
N ALA A 213 22.56 -24.84 -8.83
CA ALA A 213 21.20 -24.34 -8.91
C ALA A 213 20.44 -24.48 -7.58
N LYS A 214 19.81 -23.34 -7.20
CA LYS A 214 18.59 -23.09 -6.38
C LYS A 214 18.40 -23.80 -5.03
N PRO A 215 17.89 -23.03 -4.04
CA PRO A 215 16.77 -23.48 -3.23
C PRO A 215 15.52 -22.60 -3.38
N ASN A 216 14.41 -23.34 -3.34
CA ASN A 216 13.00 -23.07 -3.13
C ASN A 216 12.47 -21.66 -2.82
N VAL A 217 11.46 -21.32 -3.62
CA VAL A 217 10.19 -20.63 -3.31
C VAL A 217 10.29 -19.57 -2.21
N ALA A 218 10.46 -18.32 -2.63
CA ALA A 218 10.19 -17.15 -1.80
C ALA A 218 8.78 -17.29 -1.19
N ARG A 219 8.75 -17.56 0.12
CA ARG A 219 7.54 -17.56 0.96
C ARG A 219 6.84 -16.23 0.72
N ILE A 220 5.63 -16.30 0.14
CA ILE A 220 4.82 -15.12 -0.13
C ILE A 220 4.12 -14.77 1.17
N LEU A 221 4.79 -13.94 1.97
CA LEU A 221 4.16 -13.13 2.99
C LEU A 221 3.33 -12.05 2.28
N ASP A 222 2.21 -11.65 2.88
CA ASP A 222 1.42 -10.53 2.37
C ASP A 222 2.36 -9.30 2.23
N PRO A 223 2.38 -8.56 1.10
CA PRO A 223 3.39 -7.54 0.86
C PRO A 223 3.35 -6.37 1.86
N VAL A 224 2.18 -6.11 2.43
CA VAL A 224 2.00 -5.07 3.44
C VAL A 224 2.63 -5.59 4.74
N LEU A 225 2.33 -6.83 5.14
CA LEU A 225 2.90 -7.46 6.34
C LEU A 225 4.42 -7.72 6.23
N ALA A 226 4.92 -8.11 5.05
CA ALA A 226 6.33 -8.38 4.81
C ALA A 226 7.21 -7.12 4.75
N ALA A 227 6.62 -5.96 4.41
CA ALA A 227 7.24 -4.64 4.52
C ALA A 227 7.15 -4.12 5.97
N MET A 228 6.01 -4.37 6.65
CA MET A 228 5.79 -4.07 8.07
C MET A 228 6.72 -4.84 9.02
N MET A 229 7.16 -6.04 8.63
CA MET A 229 8.12 -6.83 9.39
C MET A 229 9.56 -6.35 9.28
N ARG A 230 9.91 -5.65 8.19
CA ARG A 230 11.29 -5.27 7.84
C ARG A 230 11.62 -3.80 8.05
N ALA A 231 10.63 -2.92 8.17
CA ALA A 231 10.80 -1.55 8.66
C ALA A 231 11.19 -1.47 10.15
N ASP A 232 11.29 -2.61 10.80
CA ASP A 232 11.75 -2.79 12.16
C ASP A 232 12.81 -3.88 12.12
N SER A 233 14.05 -3.54 12.48
CA SER A 233 15.21 -4.44 12.56
C SER A 233 15.10 -5.48 13.68
N GLY A 234 13.90 -6.04 13.88
CA GLY A 234 13.58 -7.03 14.92
C GLY A 234 13.46 -6.46 16.33
N SER A 235 13.38 -5.15 16.51
CA SER A 235 13.44 -4.47 17.81
C SER A 235 12.11 -3.90 18.33
N GLY A 236 11.10 -3.77 17.48
CA GLY A 236 9.79 -3.21 17.78
C GLY A 236 9.78 -1.70 18.05
N VAL A 237 10.75 -0.89 17.60
CA VAL A 237 10.79 0.53 18.03
C VAL A 237 10.11 1.43 17.00
N SER A 238 9.01 2.08 17.41
CA SER A 238 8.49 3.23 16.66
C SER A 238 9.40 4.44 16.88
N LEU A 239 9.66 5.21 15.81
CA LEU A 239 10.50 6.43 15.87
C LEU A 239 9.83 7.59 16.63
N LEU A 240 8.57 7.41 17.02
CA LEU A 240 7.78 8.32 17.84
C LEU A 240 7.79 7.81 19.31
N PRO A 241 8.35 8.56 20.28
CA PRO A 241 8.39 8.17 21.69
C PRO A 241 7.04 7.68 22.24
N GLU A 242 5.94 8.31 21.85
CA GLU A 242 4.56 8.06 22.26
C GLU A 242 3.95 6.72 21.75
N ASP A 243 4.54 6.15 20.70
CA ASP A 243 4.18 4.82 20.22
C ASP A 243 4.84 3.71 21.06
N ASN A 244 5.78 4.08 21.94
CA ASN A 244 6.48 3.19 22.86
C ASN A 244 5.94 3.24 24.31
N ASP A 245 4.90 4.04 24.58
CA ASP A 245 4.28 4.12 25.91
C ASP A 245 3.56 2.83 26.31
N PHE A 246 3.55 2.55 27.62
CA PHE A 246 3.18 1.27 28.21
C PHE A 246 1.82 0.73 27.72
N PRO A 247 1.69 -0.61 27.58
CA PRO A 247 0.51 -1.25 27.01
C PRO A 247 -0.76 -1.01 27.83
N ASN A 248 -1.72 -0.27 27.27
CA ASN A 248 -3.12 -0.34 27.67
C ASN A 248 -3.81 -1.42 26.83
N THR A 249 -4.41 -2.41 27.49
CA THR A 249 -5.07 -3.54 26.83
C THR A 249 -6.15 -3.11 25.83
N GLU A 250 -6.80 -1.98 26.04
CA GLU A 250 -7.77 -1.41 25.08
C GLU A 250 -7.11 -0.91 23.79
N ARG A 251 -5.92 -0.30 23.89
CA ARG A 251 -5.14 0.12 22.71
C ARG A 251 -4.64 -1.09 21.93
N ILE A 252 -4.27 -2.18 22.61
CA ILE A 252 -3.89 -3.47 22.00
C ILE A 252 -5.09 -4.09 21.27
N LYS A 253 -6.26 -4.16 21.90
CA LYS A 253 -7.50 -4.66 21.26
C LYS A 253 -7.85 -3.85 20.02
N LEU A 254 -7.79 -2.52 20.10
CA LEU A 254 -8.07 -1.62 19.00
C LEU A 254 -7.07 -1.81 17.84
N ALA A 255 -5.78 -1.91 18.16
CA ALA A 255 -4.74 -2.20 17.17
C ALA A 255 -5.01 -3.55 16.49
N CYS A 256 -5.20 -4.61 17.27
CA CYS A 256 -5.53 -5.94 16.76
C CYS A 256 -6.83 -5.95 15.95
N LYS A 257 -7.82 -5.10 16.23
CA LYS A 257 -9.05 -4.97 15.42
C LYS A 257 -8.75 -4.39 14.02
N ALA A 258 -7.85 -3.42 13.93
CA ALA A 258 -7.40 -2.84 12.66
C ALA A 258 -6.47 -3.77 11.87
N VAL A 259 -5.56 -4.48 12.56
CA VAL A 259 -4.59 -5.39 11.90
C VAL A 259 -5.33 -6.52 11.17
N PRO A 260 -5.17 -6.68 9.85
CA PRO A 260 -5.82 -7.74 9.09
C PRO A 260 -5.15 -9.09 9.35
N ASN A 261 -5.91 -10.17 9.15
CA ASN A 261 -5.38 -11.53 9.17
C ASN A 261 -6.19 -12.40 8.22
N ARG A 262 -6.06 -12.15 6.91
CA ARG A 262 -6.74 -12.92 5.85
C ARG A 262 -5.75 -13.91 5.27
N ASP A 263 -5.67 -15.10 5.87
CA ASP A 263 -4.82 -16.22 5.44
C ASP A 263 -3.31 -15.94 5.45
N LEU A 264 -2.82 -15.27 6.49
CA LEU A 264 -1.39 -15.03 6.70
C LEU A 264 -0.54 -16.32 6.64
N GLY A 265 0.74 -16.16 6.29
CA GLY A 265 1.73 -17.22 6.44
C GLY A 265 2.05 -17.47 7.93
N TRP A 266 2.62 -18.64 8.25
CA TRP A 266 2.96 -19.00 9.63
C TRP A 266 3.91 -18.00 10.30
N ASP A 267 4.97 -17.58 9.60
CA ASP A 267 5.95 -16.61 10.14
C ASP A 267 5.26 -15.27 10.46
N ASP A 268 4.39 -14.85 9.55
CA ASP A 268 3.60 -13.62 9.61
C ASP A 268 2.67 -13.58 10.82
N TRP A 269 1.89 -14.65 10.95
CA TRP A 269 0.99 -14.86 12.07
C TRP A 269 1.77 -14.92 13.39
N ASN A 270 2.89 -15.67 13.42
CA ASN A 270 3.71 -15.85 14.61
C ASN A 270 4.34 -14.53 15.13
N THR A 271 4.70 -13.59 14.26
CA THR A 271 5.21 -12.29 14.73
C THR A 271 4.12 -11.45 15.39
N VAL A 272 2.90 -11.45 14.87
CA VAL A 272 1.78 -10.75 15.54
C VAL A 272 1.43 -11.45 16.84
N THR A 273 1.48 -12.79 16.88
CA THR A 273 1.38 -13.58 18.11
C THR A 273 2.41 -13.16 19.16
N MET A 274 3.70 -13.03 18.78
CA MET A 274 4.75 -12.55 19.68
C MET A 274 4.55 -11.08 20.09
N ALA A 275 3.94 -10.24 19.24
CA ALA A 275 3.64 -8.84 19.54
C ALA A 275 2.53 -8.71 20.58
N ILE A 276 1.46 -9.49 20.42
CA ILE A 276 0.38 -9.57 21.41
C ILE A 276 0.93 -10.16 22.72
N TRP A 277 1.74 -11.23 22.66
CA TRP A 277 2.34 -11.82 23.85
C TRP A 277 3.22 -10.82 24.61
N HIS A 278 4.15 -10.16 23.91
CA HIS A 278 5.04 -9.17 24.55
C HIS A 278 4.25 -7.97 25.10
N ALA A 279 3.34 -7.40 24.32
CA ALA A 279 2.55 -6.23 24.72
C ALA A 279 1.63 -6.53 25.92
N THR A 280 1.26 -7.79 26.15
CA THR A 280 0.36 -8.18 27.24
C THR A 280 1.06 -8.93 28.38
N GLY A 281 2.41 -9.05 28.32
CA GLY A 281 3.18 -9.84 29.27
C GLY A 281 2.80 -11.33 29.32
N GLY A 282 2.25 -11.88 28.22
CA GLY A 282 1.78 -13.27 28.17
C GLY A 282 0.52 -13.55 28.98
N SER A 283 -0.27 -12.53 29.34
CA SER A 283 -1.48 -12.67 30.16
C SER A 283 -2.61 -13.47 29.49
N ALA A 284 -3.55 -13.97 30.29
CA ALA A 284 -4.75 -14.66 29.80
C ALA A 284 -5.65 -13.75 28.92
N GLU A 285 -5.67 -12.46 29.21
CA GLU A 285 -6.35 -11.47 28.36
C GLU A 285 -5.63 -11.31 27.00
N GLY A 286 -4.30 -11.36 26.99
CA GLY A 286 -3.52 -11.41 25.75
C GLY A 286 -3.82 -12.62 24.88
N LEU A 287 -3.98 -13.80 25.48
CA LEU A 287 -4.39 -15.01 24.76
C LEU A 287 -5.79 -14.83 24.14
N THR A 288 -6.71 -14.20 24.87
CA THR A 288 -8.06 -13.89 24.36
C THR A 288 -8.00 -12.96 23.14
N ILE A 289 -7.15 -11.93 23.18
CA ILE A 289 -6.91 -11.02 22.06
C ILE A 289 -6.32 -11.77 20.86
N LEU A 290 -5.36 -12.66 21.09
CA LEU A 290 -4.77 -13.49 20.05
C LEU A 290 -5.81 -14.38 19.36
N HIS A 291 -6.70 -15.03 20.11
CA HIS A 291 -7.77 -15.82 19.50
C HIS A 291 -8.73 -14.94 18.69
N ALA A 292 -9.12 -13.77 19.23
CA ALA A 292 -10.00 -12.84 18.54
C ALA A 292 -9.40 -12.35 17.21
N TRP A 293 -8.11 -12.03 17.20
CA TRP A 293 -7.39 -11.66 15.99
C TRP A 293 -7.17 -12.84 15.03
N SER A 294 -6.82 -14.01 15.55
CA SER A 294 -6.55 -15.21 14.76
C SER A 294 -7.78 -15.70 14.00
N ARG A 295 -8.99 -15.57 14.59
CA ARG A 295 -10.29 -15.91 13.99
C ARG A 295 -10.64 -15.12 12.71
N LYS A 296 -9.92 -14.05 12.41
CA LYS A 296 -10.09 -13.33 11.13
C LYS A 296 -9.62 -14.15 9.91
N SER A 297 -8.81 -15.20 10.14
CA SER A 297 -8.27 -16.09 9.11
C SER A 297 -9.12 -17.35 8.99
N ALA A 298 -9.26 -17.87 7.77
CA ALA A 298 -9.92 -19.17 7.55
C ALA A 298 -9.05 -20.35 8.04
N LYS A 299 -7.76 -20.13 8.26
CA LYS A 299 -6.80 -21.11 8.79
C LYS A 299 -6.78 -21.19 10.32
N TYR A 300 -7.67 -20.46 11.00
CA TYR A 300 -7.66 -20.41 12.46
C TYR A 300 -7.85 -21.79 13.08
N ASP A 301 -6.90 -22.19 13.93
CA ASP A 301 -6.96 -23.38 14.77
C ASP A 301 -6.74 -22.96 16.23
N ALA A 302 -7.68 -23.33 17.10
CA ALA A 302 -7.64 -22.95 18.51
C ALA A 302 -6.50 -23.65 19.26
N ALA A 303 -6.26 -24.94 19.00
CA ALA A 303 -5.22 -25.71 19.66
C ALA A 303 -3.83 -25.27 19.20
N GLU A 304 -3.63 -24.99 17.92
CA GLU A 304 -2.36 -24.44 17.41
C GLU A 304 -2.06 -23.06 18.00
N THR A 305 -3.12 -22.25 18.21
CA THR A 305 -3.01 -20.93 18.86
C THR A 305 -2.56 -21.07 20.32
N ASP A 306 -3.20 -21.98 21.08
CA ASP A 306 -2.87 -22.26 22.48
C ASP A 306 -1.45 -22.82 22.64
N ASP A 307 -1.10 -23.81 21.83
CA ASP A 307 0.22 -24.44 21.84
C ASP A 307 1.32 -23.44 21.52
N ARG A 308 1.06 -22.54 20.57
CA ARG A 308 2.04 -21.51 20.24
C ARG A 308 2.19 -20.52 21.39
N TRP A 309 1.10 -20.07 22.01
CA TRP A 309 1.14 -19.17 23.16
C TRP A 309 1.96 -19.76 24.32
N ALA A 310 1.70 -21.02 24.67
CA ALA A 310 2.46 -21.74 25.69
C ALA A 310 3.94 -21.93 25.33
N THR A 311 4.26 -22.04 24.03
CA THR A 311 5.63 -22.13 23.54
C THR A 311 6.38 -20.81 23.68
N ILE A 312 5.73 -19.67 23.40
CA ILE A 312 6.33 -18.34 23.58
C ILE A 312 6.56 -18.06 25.07
N THR A 313 5.64 -18.45 25.95
CA THR A 313 5.83 -18.31 27.41
C THR A 313 7.09 -19.01 27.92
N ARG A 314 7.48 -20.14 27.30
CA ARG A 314 8.71 -20.88 27.65
C ARG A 314 9.99 -20.25 27.09
N CYS A 315 9.89 -19.48 26.00
CA CYS A 315 11.02 -18.79 25.38
C CYS A 315 10.58 -17.39 24.93
N PRO A 316 10.47 -16.44 25.88
CA PRO A 316 9.84 -15.15 25.63
C PRO A 316 10.74 -14.26 24.76
N PRO A 317 10.18 -13.45 23.85
CA PRO A 317 10.94 -12.50 23.06
C PRO A 317 11.34 -11.31 23.95
N THR A 318 12.62 -11.20 24.31
CA THR A 318 13.13 -10.19 25.27
C THR A 318 13.69 -8.91 24.64
N LYS A 319 13.82 -8.85 23.32
CA LYS A 319 14.37 -7.71 22.56
C LYS A 319 13.39 -7.19 21.52
N PHE A 320 12.10 -7.21 21.82
CA PHE A 320 11.04 -7.04 20.83
C PHE A 320 9.91 -6.20 21.43
N ASN A 321 9.78 -4.91 21.08
CA ASN A 321 8.67 -4.10 21.59
C ASN A 321 7.36 -4.42 20.81
N GLY A 322 6.58 -5.33 21.40
CA GLY A 322 5.31 -5.77 20.83
C GLY A 322 4.25 -4.68 20.67
N MET A 323 4.21 -3.67 21.55
CA MET A 323 3.17 -2.65 21.49
C MET A 323 3.37 -1.71 20.30
N ALA A 324 4.58 -1.19 20.15
CA ALA A 324 4.93 -0.36 18.99
C ALA A 324 4.78 -1.16 17.68
N LYS A 325 5.06 -2.47 17.69
CA LYS A 325 4.74 -3.34 16.54
C LYS A 325 3.26 -3.31 16.18
N LEU A 326 2.36 -3.48 17.15
CA LEU A 326 0.91 -3.47 16.93
C LEU A 326 0.40 -2.11 16.43
N VAL A 327 0.89 -1.00 17.01
CA VAL A 327 0.56 0.37 16.62
C VAL A 327 0.96 0.64 15.17
N VAL A 328 2.18 0.29 14.80
CA VAL A 328 2.67 0.44 13.43
C VAL A 328 1.81 -0.38 12.46
N LEU A 329 1.49 -1.63 12.82
CA LEU A 329 0.65 -2.49 12.00
C LEU A 329 -0.75 -1.89 11.81
N ALA A 330 -1.33 -1.31 12.86
CA ALA A 330 -2.65 -0.72 12.85
C ALA A 330 -2.71 0.59 12.04
N LYS A 331 -1.77 1.54 12.25
CA LYS A 331 -1.65 2.80 11.47
C LYS A 331 -1.55 2.55 9.97
N LEU A 332 -0.92 1.46 9.57
CA LEU A 332 -0.73 1.11 8.17
C LEU A 332 -1.96 0.41 7.57
N ALA A 333 -2.67 -0.40 8.36
CA ALA A 333 -3.88 -1.08 7.92
C ALA A 333 -5.08 -0.12 7.81
N ASP A 334 -5.18 0.79 8.76
CA ASP A 334 -6.19 1.82 8.84
C ASP A 334 -5.55 3.07 9.47
N PRO A 335 -5.20 4.11 8.71
CA PRO A 335 -4.60 5.33 9.23
C PRO A 335 -5.46 6.05 10.28
N GLU A 336 -6.75 5.68 10.38
CA GLU A 336 -7.74 6.27 11.26
C GLU A 336 -8.10 5.31 12.40
N TRP A 337 -7.37 4.19 12.56
CA TRP A 337 -7.66 3.17 13.57
C TRP A 337 -7.73 3.73 14.99
N GLU A 338 -6.95 4.77 15.28
CA GLU A 338 -6.90 5.51 16.56
C GLU A 338 -7.96 6.63 16.65
N ARG A 339 -8.60 7.05 15.54
CA ARG A 339 -9.80 7.90 15.59
C ARG A 339 -10.97 7.25 16.32
N CYS A 340 -10.89 5.94 16.52
CA CYS A 340 -11.79 5.15 17.32
C CYS A 340 -11.26 4.92 18.75
N ASN A 341 -10.43 5.81 19.32
CA ASN A 341 -10.12 5.82 20.76
C ASN A 341 -11.16 6.68 21.51
N PRO A 342 -12.30 6.09 21.94
CA PRO A 342 -13.37 6.83 22.59
C PRO A 342 -12.89 7.46 23.89
N ARG A 343 -11.92 6.85 24.58
CA ARG A 343 -11.45 7.32 25.89
C ARG A 343 -10.69 8.63 25.78
N LEU A 344 -9.76 8.73 24.82
CA LEU A 344 -9.02 9.96 24.55
C LEU A 344 -9.94 11.06 24.00
N LYS A 345 -10.91 10.67 23.16
CA LYS A 345 -11.89 11.58 22.59
C LYS A 345 -12.81 12.18 23.67
N ILE A 346 -13.24 11.34 24.62
CA ILE A 346 -14.01 11.76 25.80
C ILE A 346 -13.18 12.64 26.71
N TRP A 347 -11.92 12.27 26.99
CA TRP A 347 -11.03 13.11 27.81
C TRP A 347 -10.88 14.50 27.19
N ALA A 348 -10.63 14.58 25.87
CA ALA A 348 -10.43 15.87 25.21
C ALA A 348 -11.69 16.74 25.22
N ALA A 349 -12.88 16.12 25.12
CA ALA A 349 -14.16 16.81 25.27
C ALA A 349 -14.35 17.30 26.72
N LEU A 350 -14.12 16.45 27.72
CA LEU A 350 -14.24 16.80 29.15
C LEU A 350 -13.22 17.87 29.58
N ALA A 351 -12.00 17.85 29.05
CA ALA A 351 -10.96 18.82 29.35
C ALA A 351 -11.33 20.26 28.92
N ARG A 352 -12.28 20.40 27.99
CA ARG A 352 -12.79 21.69 27.51
C ARG A 352 -14.21 21.99 27.95
N LEU A 353 -14.93 21.00 28.46
CA LEU A 353 -16.26 21.18 29.02
C LEU A 353 -16.13 21.53 30.52
N PRO A 354 -16.55 22.71 30.99
CA PRO A 354 -16.55 23.01 32.41
C PRO A 354 -17.52 22.10 33.15
N PHE A 355 -17.21 21.80 34.40
CA PHE A 355 -18.10 21.02 35.24
C PHE A 355 -19.48 21.71 35.37
N ASP A 356 -20.54 20.94 35.12
CA ASP A 356 -21.91 21.40 35.27
C ASP A 356 -22.74 20.38 36.07
N VAL A 357 -23.11 20.79 37.29
CA VAL A 357 -23.92 19.98 38.21
C VAL A 357 -25.26 19.55 37.61
N LYS A 358 -25.85 20.34 36.71
CA LYS A 358 -27.16 20.04 36.09
C LYS A 358 -27.03 18.95 35.03
N ASN A 359 -25.94 18.97 34.26
CA ASN A 359 -25.71 18.04 33.16
C ASN A 359 -24.84 16.84 33.54
N GLN A 360 -24.32 16.77 34.77
CA GLN A 360 -23.36 15.74 35.17
C GLN A 360 -23.83 14.31 34.90
N PHE A 361 -25.10 13.97 35.15
CA PHE A 361 -25.58 12.60 34.90
C PHE A 361 -25.75 12.30 33.41
N ALA A 362 -26.05 13.29 32.58
CA ALA A 362 -26.14 13.12 31.13
C ALA A 362 -24.74 12.94 30.52
N VAL A 363 -23.76 13.72 31.00
CA VAL A 363 -22.34 13.55 30.64
C VAL A 363 -21.84 12.18 31.10
N GLY A 364 -22.07 11.80 32.36
CA GLY A 364 -21.68 10.50 32.88
C GLY A 364 -22.34 9.33 32.16
N SER A 365 -23.62 9.43 31.79
CA SER A 365 -24.29 8.42 30.97
C SER A 365 -23.70 8.31 29.56
N ALA A 366 -23.31 9.43 28.93
CA ALA A 366 -22.64 9.40 27.62
C ALA A 366 -21.24 8.80 27.71
N VAL A 367 -20.48 9.12 28.77
CA VAL A 367 -19.18 8.49 29.07
C VAL A 367 -19.34 6.97 29.25
N ARG A 368 -20.36 6.55 30.02
CA ARG A 368 -20.64 5.13 30.27
C ARG A 368 -21.09 4.39 29.01
N ALA A 369 -21.87 5.01 28.13
CA ALA A 369 -22.31 4.41 26.87
C ALA A 369 -21.12 4.09 25.94
N GLU A 370 -20.08 4.91 25.97
CA GLU A 370 -18.88 4.76 25.12
C GLU A 370 -17.76 3.94 25.77
N LEU A 371 -17.59 4.00 27.09
CA LEU A 371 -16.45 3.39 27.82
C LEU A 371 -16.84 2.30 28.81
N GLY A 372 -18.13 2.05 29.03
CA GLY A 372 -18.59 1.23 30.14
C GLY A 372 -18.09 1.76 31.49
N ASP A 373 -17.90 0.87 32.47
CA ASP A 373 -17.40 1.24 33.80
C ASP A 373 -15.94 1.75 33.79
N ALA A 374 -15.20 1.51 32.71
CA ALA A 374 -13.85 2.03 32.55
C ALA A 374 -13.82 3.57 32.35
N GLY A 375 -14.96 4.24 32.21
CA GLY A 375 -15.05 5.71 32.13
C GLY A 375 -15.28 6.42 33.48
N ALA A 376 -15.42 5.67 34.59
CA ALA A 376 -15.76 6.22 35.89
C ALA A 376 -14.72 7.23 36.41
N ASP A 377 -13.45 6.98 36.13
CA ASP A 377 -12.33 7.83 36.52
C ASP A 377 -12.36 9.17 35.78
N LEU A 378 -12.54 9.16 34.46
CA LEU A 378 -12.69 10.38 33.64
C LEU A 378 -13.86 11.25 34.09
N PHE A 379 -14.98 10.61 34.45
CA PHE A 379 -16.13 11.33 34.98
C PHE A 379 -15.84 11.99 36.34
N THR A 380 -15.11 11.29 37.20
CA THR A 380 -14.72 11.79 38.52
C THR A 380 -13.68 12.91 38.40
N ASP A 381 -12.68 12.76 37.54
CA ASP A 381 -11.64 13.76 37.26
C ASP A 381 -12.22 15.05 36.66
N TRP A 382 -13.29 14.93 35.87
CA TRP A 382 -14.06 16.07 35.37
C TRP A 382 -14.85 16.82 36.46
N GLY A 383 -14.98 16.25 37.67
CA GLY A 383 -15.71 16.81 38.80
C GLY A 383 -17.09 16.18 39.05
N GLY A 384 -17.45 15.17 38.25
CA GLY A 384 -18.69 14.40 38.40
C GLY A 384 -18.73 13.58 39.69
N SER A 385 -19.94 13.36 40.22
CA SER A 385 -20.16 12.49 41.38
C SER A 385 -21.38 11.59 41.18
N GLY A 386 -21.41 10.46 41.90
CA GLY A 386 -22.50 9.50 41.81
C GLY A 386 -22.52 8.72 40.49
N TRP A 387 -21.36 8.15 40.09
CA TRP A 387 -21.19 7.36 38.87
C TRP A 387 -22.24 6.25 38.76
N GLU A 388 -22.60 5.60 39.86
CA GLU A 388 -23.62 4.55 39.95
C GLU A 388 -25.02 4.98 39.47
N ARG A 389 -25.29 6.28 39.41
CA ARG A 389 -26.55 6.86 38.92
C ARG A 389 -26.52 7.15 37.42
N CYS A 390 -25.34 7.13 36.80
CA CYS A 390 -25.15 7.28 35.37
C CYS A 390 -25.54 5.96 34.71
N ILE A 391 -26.68 5.92 34.04
CA ILE A 391 -27.20 4.70 33.38
C ILE A 391 -27.29 4.93 31.88
N ASP A 392 -26.96 3.91 31.10
CA ASP A 392 -27.22 3.92 29.66
C ASP A 392 -28.75 3.98 29.47
N ARG A 393 -29.24 5.09 28.89
CA ARG A 393 -30.68 5.26 28.61
C ARG A 393 -30.88 5.34 27.09
N PRO A 394 -31.92 4.70 26.54
CA PRO A 394 -32.29 4.87 25.13
C PRO A 394 -32.51 6.35 24.79
N GLY A 395 -31.67 6.91 23.93
CA GLY A 395 -31.73 8.32 23.50
C GLY A 395 -30.54 9.19 23.96
N HIS A 396 -29.70 8.71 24.88
CA HIS A 396 -28.40 9.33 25.14
C HIS A 396 -27.36 8.71 24.21
N CYS A 397 -27.21 9.29 23.01
CA CYS A 397 -26.10 8.94 22.14
C CYS A 397 -24.78 9.42 22.77
N GLY A 398 -23.69 8.67 22.55
CA GLY A 398 -22.33 9.10 22.90
C GLY A 398 -21.96 10.46 22.31
N ASP A 399 -22.70 10.95 21.31
CA ASP A 399 -22.56 12.30 20.75
C ASP A 399 -23.05 13.44 21.64
N HIS A 400 -23.76 13.17 22.74
CA HIS A 400 -24.27 14.21 23.62
C HIS A 400 -23.14 15.02 24.28
N ILE A 401 -22.08 14.35 24.72
CA ILE A 401 -20.90 15.01 25.30
C ILE A 401 -20.16 15.87 24.26
N TYR A 402 -20.09 15.42 23.01
CA TYR A 402 -19.42 16.16 21.94
C TYR A 402 -20.22 17.40 21.53
N ARG A 403 -21.55 17.33 21.51
CA ARG A 403 -22.40 18.51 21.29
C ARG A 403 -22.21 19.57 22.37
N LEU A 404 -22.17 19.16 23.64
CA LEU A 404 -21.91 20.08 24.74
C LEU A 404 -20.51 20.70 24.66
N ALA A 405 -19.50 19.91 24.26
CA ALA A 405 -18.15 20.42 24.06
C ALA A 405 -18.05 21.36 22.84
N ASP A 406 -18.75 21.08 21.73
CA ASP A 406 -18.83 21.95 20.55
C ASP A 406 -19.50 23.29 20.86
N GLU A 407 -20.57 23.28 21.66
CA GLU A 407 -21.27 24.49 22.09
C GLU A 407 -20.41 25.36 23.01
N HIS A 408 -19.51 24.77 23.80
CA HIS A 408 -18.70 25.50 24.78
C HIS A 408 -17.34 25.94 24.25
N ASP A 409 -16.54 25.01 23.72
CA ASP A 409 -15.23 25.29 23.12
C ASP A 409 -14.96 24.31 21.96
N PRO A 410 -15.30 24.67 20.71
CA PRO A 410 -15.13 23.80 19.55
C PRO A 410 -13.66 23.49 19.22
N THR A 411 -12.69 24.12 19.91
CA THR A 411 -11.27 23.75 19.80
C THR A 411 -10.91 22.48 20.56
N TRP A 412 -11.84 21.87 21.32
CA TRP A 412 -11.65 20.56 21.94
C TRP A 412 -11.26 19.49 20.91
N TRP A 413 -11.77 19.58 19.69
CA TRP A 413 -11.37 18.69 18.59
C TRP A 413 -9.90 18.89 18.16
N GLN A 414 -9.39 20.13 18.25
CA GLN A 414 -7.97 20.42 18.01
C GLN A 414 -7.08 19.96 19.17
N LEU A 415 -7.60 19.97 20.40
CA LEU A 415 -6.94 19.32 21.54
C LEU A 415 -6.89 17.80 21.31
N TYR A 416 -8.01 17.16 20.97
CA TYR A 416 -8.06 15.74 20.62
C TYR A 416 -7.07 15.38 19.51
N ARG A 417 -7.02 16.15 18.42
CA ARG A 417 -6.03 15.95 17.35
C ARG A 417 -4.60 16.14 17.83
N ARG A 418 -4.32 17.20 18.59
CA ARG A 418 -2.98 17.39 19.18
C ARG A 418 -2.60 16.27 20.14
N MET A 419 -3.54 15.70 20.87
CA MET A 419 -3.25 14.58 21.76
C MET A 419 -3.03 13.26 21.02
N LEU A 420 -3.71 13.07 19.88
CA LEU A 420 -3.42 11.98 18.96
C LEU A 420 -2.03 12.16 18.32
N ASP A 421 -1.66 13.40 17.98
CA ASP A 421 -0.40 13.75 17.33
C ASP A 421 0.80 13.85 18.30
N ALA A 422 0.55 14.10 19.59
CA ALA A 422 1.55 14.26 20.64
C ALA A 422 1.63 13.06 21.59
N GLY A 423 0.97 11.94 21.22
CA GLY A 423 0.62 10.77 22.04
C GLY A 423 0.93 10.92 23.53
N VAL A 424 -0.04 11.49 24.23
CA VAL A 424 0.18 12.12 25.53
C VAL A 424 0.50 11.10 26.64
N GLN A 425 1.56 11.47 27.35
CA GLN A 425 2.19 10.98 28.58
C GLN A 425 1.24 10.64 29.74
#